data_AF-A0A1X7TER7-F1
#
_entry.id   AF-A0A1X7TER7-F1
#
_cell.length_a   1.000
_cell.length_b   1.000
_cell.length_c   1.000
_cell.angle_alpha   90.00
_cell.angle_beta   90.00
_cell.angle_gamma   90.00
#
_symmetry.space_group_name_H-M   'P 1'
#
loop_
_entity.id
_entity.type
_entity.pdbx_description
1 polymer ?
#
loop_
_entity_poly.entity_id
_entity_poly.type
_entity_poly.pdbx_seq_one_letter_code
_entity_poly.pdbx_strand_id
1 'polypeptide(L)' 'YMVCVLDATVLLRAKWDTGLNEVWISIVPVEEAVKRVMKRDGADEERARQRIASKMSNREAVDHAHVVFCTLWEYEY' A
#
# COMPACT_ATOMS: atom_id res chain seq x y z
N TYR A 1 13.14 23.36 6.52
CA TYR A 1 11.74 23.10 6.91
C TYR A 1 11.68 21.79 7.66
N MET A 2 10.78 21.67 8.64
CA MET A 2 10.53 20.40 9.34
C MET A 2 9.54 19.58 8.50
N VAL A 3 9.83 18.30 8.29
CA VAL A 3 8.96 17.37 7.57
C VAL A 3 8.53 16.28 8.55
N CYS A 4 7.22 16.01 8.60
CA CYS A 4 6.64 14.91 9.36
C CYS A 4 6.01 13.93 8.38
N VAL A 5 6.25 12.63 8.57
CA VAL A 5 5.67 11.56 7.75
C VAL A 5 4.75 10.72 8.63
N LEU A 6 3.50 10.58 8.21
CA LEU A 6 2.50 9.73 8.87
C LEU A 6 2.32 8.45 8.04
N ASP A 7 2.77 7.31 8.57
CA ASP A 7 2.48 6.00 7.98
C ASP A 7 1.17 5.44 8.57
N ALA A 8 0.14 5.32 7.73
CA ALA A 8 -1.17 4.84 8.14
C ALA A 8 -1.86 4.05 7.02
N THR A 9 -2.09 2.75 7.25
CA THR A 9 -2.82 1.87 6.31
C THR A 9 -4.30 2.22 6.14
N VAL A 10 -4.87 2.98 7.08
CA VAL A 10 -6.28 3.42 7.05
C VAL A 10 -6.46 4.85 6.54
N LEU A 11 -5.38 5.55 6.14
CA LEU A 11 -5.39 6.99 5.84
C LEU A 11 -6.57 7.42 4.96
N LEU A 12 -6.69 6.79 3.78
CA LEU A 12 -7.73 7.10 2.81
C LEU A 12 -9.13 6.63 3.27
N ARG A 13 -9.20 5.49 3.97
CA ARG A 13 -10.47 4.97 4.50
C ARG A 13 -11.05 5.86 5.60
N ALA A 14 -10.18 6.46 6.41
CA ALA A 14 -10.55 7.37 7.48
C ALA A 14 -10.72 8.83 7.01
N LYS A 15 -10.48 9.12 5.72
CA LYS A 15 -10.54 10.47 5.12
C LYS A 15 -9.59 11.48 5.78
N TRP A 16 -8.43 11.01 6.24
CA TRP A 16 -7.42 11.84 6.89
C TRP A 16 -6.53 12.58 5.89
N ASP A 17 -6.71 12.36 4.60
CA ASP A 17 -6.01 13.01 3.49
C ASP A 17 -6.30 14.51 3.40
N THR A 18 -7.47 14.96 3.85
CA THR A 18 -7.92 16.37 3.74
C THR A 18 -7.05 17.41 4.48
N GLY A 19 -6.24 16.98 5.45
CA GLY A 19 -5.34 17.86 6.22
C GLY A 19 -3.86 17.70 5.87
N LEU A 20 -3.52 16.88 4.88
CA LEU A 20 -2.14 16.59 4.51
C LEU A 20 -1.71 17.39 3.29
N ASN A 21 -0.42 17.75 3.25
CA ASN A 21 0.17 18.41 2.08
C ASN A 21 0.32 17.46 0.90
N GLU A 22 0.72 16.22 1.18
CA GLU A 22 0.93 15.19 0.17
C GLU A 22 0.48 13.83 0.70
N VAL A 23 0.02 12.99 -0.21
CA VAL A 23 -0.39 11.60 0.03
C VAL A 23 0.50 10.72 -0.83
N TRP A 24 1.28 9.87 -0.16
CA TRP A 24 2.22 8.97 -0.81
C TRP A 24 1.71 7.54 -0.68
N ILE A 25 1.58 6.84 -1.81
CA ILE A 25 1.06 5.48 -1.85
C ILE A 25 2.11 4.54 -2.44
N SER A 26 2.31 3.40 -1.79
CA SER A 26 3.15 2.32 -2.32
C SER A 26 2.27 1.19 -2.83
N ILE A 27 2.43 0.80 -4.10
CA ILE A 27 1.71 -0.31 -4.72
C ILE A 27 2.66 -1.40 -5.20
N VAL A 28 2.13 -2.61 -5.31
CA VAL A 28 2.72 -3.73 -6.05
C VAL A 28 1.58 -4.52 -6.71
N PRO A 29 1.84 -5.30 -7.77
CA PRO A 29 0.84 -6.21 -8.33
C PRO A 29 0.25 -7.14 -7.26
N VAL A 30 -1.03 -7.48 -7.38
CA VAL A 30 -1.75 -8.32 -6.40
C VAL A 30 -1.03 -9.63 -6.15
N GLU A 31 -0.55 -10.28 -7.20
CA GLU A 31 0.19 -11.54 -7.08
C GLU A 31 1.47 -11.41 -6.25
N GLU A 32 2.17 -10.29 -6.38
CA GLU A 32 3.36 -10.02 -5.57
C GLU A 32 2.99 -9.71 -4.12
N ALA A 33 1.91 -8.96 -3.89
CA ALA A 33 1.39 -8.72 -2.54
C ALA A 33 1.00 -10.02 -1.83
N VAL A 34 0.33 -10.94 -2.53
CA VAL A 34 -0.07 -12.26 -2.01
C VAL A 34 1.17 -13.06 -1.65
N LYS A 35 2.15 -13.19 -2.54
CA LYS A 35 3.42 -13.89 -2.28
C LYS A 35 4.13 -13.33 -1.04
N ARG A 36 4.19 -12.00 -0.90
CA ARG A 36 4.83 -11.34 0.25
C ARG A 36 4.08 -11.58 1.55
N VAL A 37 2.74 -11.56 1.54
CA VAL A 37 1.92 -11.88 2.73
C VAL A 37 2.11 -13.34 3.14
N MET A 38 2.09 -14.28 2.19
CA MET A 38 2.34 -15.69 2.49
C MET A 38 3.73 -15.89 3.11
N LYS A 39 4.77 -15.30 2.50
CA LYS A 39 6.16 -15.41 2.99
C LYS A 39 6.36 -14.78 4.38
N ARG A 40 5.78 -13.59 4.62
CA ARG A 40 5.96 -12.84 5.88
C ARG A 40 5.11 -13.39 7.02
N ASP A 41 3.84 -13.72 6.74
CA ASP A 41 2.85 -14.06 7.77
C ASP A 41 2.66 -15.58 7.93
N GLY A 42 3.25 -16.40 7.06
CA GLY A 42 3.03 -17.86 7.02
C GLY A 42 1.59 -18.23 6.63
N ALA A 43 0.87 -17.33 5.97
CA ALA A 43 -0.52 -17.55 5.56
C ALA A 43 -0.61 -18.47 4.33
N ASP A 44 -1.68 -19.25 4.25
CA ASP A 44 -2.07 -19.89 2.99
C ASP A 44 -2.50 -18.85 1.94
N GLU A 45 -2.55 -19.28 0.68
CA GLU A 45 -2.84 -18.39 -0.45
C GLU A 45 -4.25 -17.78 -0.36
N GLU A 46 -5.26 -18.57 0.04
CA GLU A 46 -6.63 -18.10 0.13
C GLU A 46 -6.77 -16.97 1.15
N ARG A 47 -6.22 -17.17 2.35
CA ARG A 47 -6.20 -16.18 3.43
C ARG A 47 -5.39 -14.96 3.05
N ALA A 48 -4.27 -15.13 2.35
CA ALA A 48 -3.49 -14.01 1.83
C ALA A 48 -4.28 -13.18 0.81
N ARG A 49 -4.97 -13.82 -0.14
CA ARG A 49 -5.84 -13.16 -1.13
C ARG A 49 -7.00 -12.44 -0.46
N GLN A 50 -7.67 -13.05 0.51
CA GLN A 50 -8.73 -12.40 1.29
C GLN A 50 -8.23 -11.16 2.03
N ARG A 51 -7.03 -11.21 2.61
CA ARG A 51 -6.39 -10.06 3.26
C ARG A 51 -6.06 -8.93 2.29
N ILE A 52 -5.66 -9.23 1.06
CA ILE A 52 -5.41 -8.21 0.04
C ILE A 52 -6.73 -7.64 -0.48
N ALA A 53 -7.72 -8.48 -0.74
CA ALA A 53 -9.04 -8.07 -1.23
C ALA A 53 -9.83 -7.21 -0.22
N SER A 54 -9.57 -7.35 1.08
CA SER A 54 -10.21 -6.51 2.10
C SER A 54 -9.63 -5.09 2.20
N LYS A 55 -8.54 -4.80 1.48
CA LYS A 55 -7.94 -3.47 1.37
C LYS A 55 -8.51 -2.69 0.18
N MET A 56 -8.18 -1.41 0.11
CA MET A 56 -8.43 -0.59 -1.08
C MET A 56 -7.63 -1.12 -2.27
N SER A 57 -8.20 -1.08 -3.47
CA SER A 57 -7.49 -1.51 -4.68
C SER A 57 -6.36 -0.54 -5.04
N ASN A 58 -5.36 -1.02 -5.80
CA ASN A 58 -4.27 -0.16 -6.27
C ASN A 58 -4.79 1.02 -7.08
N ARG A 59 -5.83 0.81 -7.91
CA ARG A 59 -6.41 1.88 -8.73
C ARG A 59 -7.01 2.98 -7.85
N GLU A 60 -7.89 2.60 -6.93
CA GLU A 60 -8.50 3.57 -6.00
C GLU A 60 -7.42 4.29 -5.19
N ALA A 61 -6.40 3.58 -4.69
CA ALA A 61 -5.33 4.21 -3.92
C ALA A 61 -4.52 5.22 -4.76
N VAL A 62 -4.26 4.91 -6.03
CA VAL A 62 -3.56 5.81 -6.96
C VAL A 62 -4.38 7.04 -7.30
N ASP A 63 -5.72 6.91 -7.42
CA ASP A 63 -6.60 8.05 -7.71
C ASP A 63 -6.56 9.14 -6.62
N HIS A 64 -6.13 8.79 -5.39
CA HIS A 64 -5.96 9.70 -4.27
C HIS A 64 -4.49 10.10 -3.99
N ALA A 65 -3.53 9.58 -4.77
CA ALA A 65 -2.11 9.76 -4.49
C ALA A 65 -1.53 11.02 -5.17
N HIS A 66 -0.66 11.73 -4.45
CA HIS A 66 0.20 12.76 -5.02
C HIS A 66 1.48 12.14 -5.60
N VAL A 67 2.02 11.12 -4.90
CA VAL A 67 3.21 10.38 -5.31
C VAL A 67 2.94 8.89 -5.17
N VAL A 68 3.32 8.13 -6.20
CA VAL A 68 3.18 6.66 -6.21
C VAL A 68 4.56 6.02 -6.24
N PHE A 69 4.81 5.11 -5.30
CA PHE A 69 5.98 4.25 -5.26
C PHE A 69 5.60 2.82 -5.67
N CYS A 70 6.57 2.11 -6.24
CA CYS A 70 6.44 0.69 -6.53
C CYS A 70 7.68 -0.05 -6.05
N THR A 71 7.51 -1.02 -5.16
CA THR A 71 8.61 -1.82 -4.58
C THR A 71 8.74 -3.17 -5.26
N LEU A 72 8.29 -3.29 -6.51
CA LEU A 72 8.34 -4.56 -7.25
C LEU A 72 9.78 -4.96 -7.60
N TRP A 73 10.62 -3.98 -7.93
CA TRP A 73 12.02 -4.22 -8.31
C TRP A 73 12.94 -4.11 -7.10
N GLU A 74 13.98 -4.94 -7.07
CA GLU A 74 15.04 -4.88 -6.07
C GLU A 74 15.95 -3.66 -6.33
N TYR A 75 16.64 -3.23 -5.28
CA TYR A 75 17.52 -2.05 -5.30
C TYR A 75 18.85 -2.30 -6.06
N GLU A 76 19.14 -3.54 -6.47
CA GLU A 76 20.44 -3.92 -7.06
C GLU A 76 20.63 -3.36 -8.47
N TYR A 77 21.20 -2.15 -8.51
CA TYR A 77 22.17 -1.67 -9.50
C TYR A 77 23.37 -1.08 -8.77
#